data_AF-A0A7K5AZS0-F1
#
_entry.id   AF-A0A7K5AZS0-F1
#
_cell.length_a   1.000
_cell.length_b   1.000
_cell.length_c   1.000
_cell.angle_alpha   90.00
_cell.angle_beta   90.00
_cell.angle_gamma   90.00
#
_symmetry.space_group_name_H-M   'P 1'
#
loop_
_entity.id
_entity.type
_entity.pdbx_description
1 polymer ?
#
loop_
_entity_poly.entity_id
_entity_poly.type
_entity_poly.pdbx_seq_one_letter_code
_entity_poly.pdbx_strand_id
1 'polypeptide(L)'
;PRCCGRCRRAAYCGTEHQALDWRHRHRRACGSHDDSADAIPEHNEFLFPEYEILIEPEEPDSTADPDDEQDAVDTSKDPKEQEELGATGSAGEAFQSLDEEILEAMAKCETKEDKIFQMFKEKVAAEPEQIIRYCRGGEGPVWVSGENRPEEKDIPNCLCGAKRIFEFQIMPQLLNHLQVDSLGESIDWGTLVVYTCADSCGGANEYLEEFIWKQDYSMGHT
;
A
#
# COMPACT_ATOMS: atom_id res chain seq x y z
N PRO A 1 13.76 -14.45 -20.50
CA PRO A 1 12.94 -14.03 -21.67
C PRO A 1 12.98 -15.06 -22.82
N ARG A 2 11.81 -15.51 -23.28
CA ARG A 2 11.68 -16.41 -24.45
C ARG A 2 11.36 -15.56 -25.68
N CYS A 3 12.23 -15.60 -26.70
CA CYS A 3 11.96 -14.91 -27.96
C CYS A 3 11.11 -15.77 -28.89
N CYS A 4 10.33 -15.14 -29.77
CA CYS A 4 9.63 -15.83 -30.83
C CYS A 4 10.62 -16.65 -31.68
N GLY A 5 10.42 -17.98 -31.75
CA GLY A 5 11.35 -18.87 -32.46
C GLY A 5 11.45 -18.60 -33.97
N ARG A 6 10.44 -17.94 -34.57
CA ARG A 6 10.39 -17.66 -36.00
C ARG A 6 11.11 -16.36 -36.38
N CYS A 7 10.77 -15.24 -35.74
CA CYS A 7 11.32 -13.93 -36.11
C CYS A 7 12.38 -13.40 -35.14
N ARG A 8 12.44 -13.91 -33.90
CA ARG A 8 13.28 -13.44 -32.79
C ARG A 8 13.14 -11.95 -32.42
N ARG A 9 12.15 -11.23 -32.97
CA ARG A 9 11.90 -9.80 -32.71
C ARG A 9 11.09 -9.55 -31.44
N ALA A 10 10.12 -10.41 -31.14
CA ALA A 10 9.31 -10.30 -29.91
C ALA A 10 9.86 -11.21 -28.80
N ALA A 11 9.90 -10.68 -27.58
CA ALA A 11 10.30 -11.39 -26.38
C ALA A 11 9.15 -11.43 -25.37
N TYR A 12 9.01 -12.57 -24.69
CA TYR A 12 7.92 -12.82 -23.74
C TYR A 12 8.49 -13.33 -22.42
N CYS A 13 7.80 -13.05 -21.32
CA CYS A 13 8.13 -13.62 -20.02
C CYS A 13 7.78 -15.11 -19.94
N GLY A 14 6.78 -15.58 -20.71
CA GLY A 14 6.33 -16.99 -20.72
C GLY A 14 5.60 -17.40 -22.00
N THR A 15 5.31 -18.70 -22.12
CA THR A 15 4.60 -19.27 -23.28
C THR A 15 3.14 -18.83 -23.36
N GLU A 16 2.52 -18.52 -22.23
CA GLU A 16 1.14 -18.04 -22.17
C GLU A 16 1.00 -16.65 -22.80
N HIS A 17 1.86 -15.70 -22.41
CA HIS A 17 1.87 -14.35 -23.00
C HIS A 17 2.26 -14.37 -24.48
N GLN A 18 3.16 -15.28 -24.87
CA GLN A 18 3.44 -15.51 -26.29
C GLN A 18 2.18 -15.99 -27.04
N ALA A 19 1.40 -16.92 -26.46
CA ALA A 19 0.19 -17.44 -27.09
C ALA A 19 -0.92 -16.39 -27.19
N LEU A 20 -1.07 -15.54 -26.16
CA LEU A 20 -1.98 -14.40 -26.18
C LEU A 20 -1.59 -13.41 -27.28
N ASP A 21 -0.38 -12.88 -27.26
CA ASP A 21 0.07 -11.94 -28.28
C ASP A 21 0.01 -12.55 -29.70
N TRP A 22 0.31 -13.85 -29.85
CA TRP A 22 0.14 -14.56 -31.11
C TRP A 22 -1.31 -14.58 -31.64
N ARG A 23 -2.31 -14.64 -30.76
CA ARG A 23 -3.73 -14.63 -31.18
C ARG A 23 -4.16 -13.23 -31.62
N HIS A 24 -3.69 -12.19 -30.94
CA HIS A 24 -4.21 -10.83 -31.12
C HIS A 24 -3.39 -9.98 -32.11
N ARG A 25 -2.04 -10.01 -32.06
CA ARG A 25 -1.18 -9.12 -32.85
C ARG A 25 -0.06 -9.86 -33.58
N HIS A 26 0.81 -10.56 -32.85
CA HIS A 26 2.11 -11.00 -33.38
C HIS A 26 2.01 -11.93 -34.60
N ARG A 27 0.95 -12.74 -34.74
CA ARG A 27 0.80 -13.64 -35.91
C ARG A 27 0.81 -12.91 -37.25
N ARG A 28 0.28 -11.68 -37.31
CA ARG A 28 0.21 -10.87 -38.54
C ARG A 28 1.53 -10.15 -38.82
N ALA A 29 2.27 -9.79 -37.77
CA ALA A 29 3.55 -9.08 -37.86
C ALA A 29 4.77 -10.02 -37.96
N CYS A 30 4.63 -11.29 -37.55
CA CYS A 30 5.75 -12.22 -37.43
C CYS A 30 6.37 -12.56 -38.79
N GLY A 31 7.56 -12.02 -39.06
CA GLY A 31 8.30 -12.19 -40.32
C GLY A 31 8.09 -11.05 -41.33
N SER A 32 7.27 -10.04 -40.99
CA SER A 32 7.30 -8.75 -41.67
C SER A 32 8.61 -8.02 -41.34
N HIS A 33 9.16 -7.25 -42.29
CA HIS A 33 10.29 -6.33 -42.08
C HIS A 33 9.80 -4.88 -41.88
N ASP A 34 8.49 -4.70 -41.70
CA ASP A 34 7.90 -3.40 -41.46
C ASP A 34 8.14 -3.00 -39.99
N ASP A 35 8.97 -1.97 -39.78
CA ASP A 35 9.27 -1.43 -38.44
C ASP A 35 8.06 -0.74 -37.82
N SER A 36 7.06 -0.35 -38.63
CA SER A 36 5.79 0.19 -38.14
C SER A 36 4.95 -0.84 -37.37
N ALA A 37 5.22 -2.14 -37.56
CA ALA A 37 4.53 -3.22 -36.87
C ALA A 37 5.04 -3.46 -35.43
N ASP A 38 6.14 -2.80 -35.02
CA ASP A 38 6.65 -2.84 -33.65
C ASP A 38 5.96 -1.82 -32.73
N ALA A 39 5.26 -0.81 -33.28
CA ALA A 39 4.45 0.10 -32.50
C ALA A 39 3.43 -0.69 -31.65
N ILE A 40 3.47 -0.48 -30.33
CA ILE A 40 2.49 -1.03 -29.40
C ILE A 40 1.17 -0.34 -29.74
N PRO A 41 0.10 -1.09 -30.08
CA PRO A 41 -1.19 -0.47 -30.36
C PRO A 41 -1.64 0.38 -29.17
N GLU A 42 -2.13 1.60 -29.42
CA GLU A 42 -2.67 2.51 -28.39
C GLU A 42 -3.75 1.86 -27.52
N HIS A 43 -4.42 0.83 -28.05
CA HIS A 43 -5.34 -0.03 -27.31
C HIS A 43 -4.96 -1.50 -27.53
N ASN A 44 -4.42 -2.13 -26.49
CA ASN A 44 -4.22 -3.56 -26.46
C ASN A 44 -5.13 -4.18 -25.39
N GLU A 45 -6.01 -5.09 -25.79
CA GLU A 45 -7.04 -5.68 -24.89
C GLU A 45 -6.47 -6.43 -23.68
N PHE A 46 -5.17 -6.73 -23.68
CA PHE A 46 -4.50 -7.50 -22.62
C PHE A 46 -3.26 -6.80 -22.03
N LEU A 47 -2.97 -5.56 -22.41
CA LEU A 47 -1.92 -4.76 -21.74
C LEU A 47 -2.58 -3.66 -20.93
N PHE A 48 -1.93 -3.28 -19.83
CA PHE A 48 -2.29 -2.08 -19.11
C PHE A 48 -1.96 -0.83 -19.94
N PRO A 49 -2.68 0.28 -19.71
CA PRO A 49 -2.31 1.55 -20.29
C PRO A 49 -0.90 1.97 -19.85
N GLU A 50 -0.16 2.61 -20.75
CA GLU A 50 1.18 3.11 -20.46
C GLU A 50 1.09 4.52 -19.89
N TYR A 51 1.82 4.78 -18.81
CA TYR A 51 1.91 6.08 -18.16
C TYR A 51 3.38 6.44 -17.90
N GLU A 52 3.67 7.74 -17.89
CA GLU A 52 4.94 8.26 -17.40
C GLU A 52 4.84 8.51 -15.88
N ILE A 53 5.85 8.07 -15.14
CA ILE A 53 5.95 8.34 -13.70
C ILE A 53 6.70 9.66 -13.54
N LEU A 54 6.00 10.67 -13.02
CA LEU A 54 6.63 11.93 -12.61
C LEU A 54 7.31 11.73 -11.26
N ILE A 55 8.58 12.15 -11.16
CA ILE A 55 9.39 12.00 -9.95
C ILE A 55 9.51 13.36 -9.30
N GLU A 56 8.94 13.49 -8.11
CA GLU A 56 8.96 14.70 -7.30
C GLU A 56 9.46 14.37 -5.89
N PRO A 57 10.19 15.28 -5.24
CA PRO A 57 10.64 15.07 -3.86
C PRO A 57 9.43 15.11 -2.90
N GLU A 58 9.49 14.30 -1.84
CA GLU A 58 8.52 14.38 -0.75
C GLU A 58 8.79 15.67 0.04
N GLU A 59 7.81 16.57 0.08
CA GLU A 59 7.87 17.77 0.93
C GLU A 59 7.87 17.32 2.40
N PRO A 60 8.76 17.86 3.24
CA PRO A 60 8.77 17.50 4.66
C PRO A 60 7.47 17.94 5.31
N ASP A 61 6.87 17.06 6.10
CA ASP A 61 5.77 17.41 6.99
C ASP A 61 6.23 18.62 7.83
N SER A 62 5.63 19.78 7.61
CA SER A 62 5.92 20.98 8.40
C SER A 62 5.60 20.63 9.85
N THR A 63 6.64 20.37 10.63
CA THR A 63 6.57 19.89 12.00
C THR A 63 5.69 20.83 12.82
N ALA A 64 4.52 20.34 13.24
CA ALA A 64 3.96 20.78 14.49
C ALA A 64 4.89 20.22 15.58
N ASP A 65 5.72 21.09 16.16
CA ASP A 65 6.53 20.76 17.33
C ASP A 65 5.68 20.07 18.41
N PRO A 66 6.05 18.89 18.92
CA PRO A 66 5.35 18.24 20.02
C PRO A 66 5.78 18.76 21.41
N ASP A 67 6.56 19.85 21.49
CA ASP A 67 7.15 20.35 22.74
C ASP A 67 6.27 21.35 23.53
N ASP A 68 4.99 21.53 23.20
CA ASP A 68 4.12 22.52 23.88
C ASP A 68 2.86 21.95 24.58
N GLU A 69 2.90 20.69 25.02
CA GLU A 69 1.84 20.11 25.88
C GLU A 69 2.47 19.33 27.06
N GLN A 70 3.19 20.06 27.91
CA GLN A 70 3.67 19.53 29.18
C GLN A 70 3.71 20.59 30.28
N ASP A 71 2.55 21.16 30.64
CA ASP A 71 2.31 21.60 32.03
C ASP A 71 0.83 21.99 32.27
N ALA A 72 0.08 21.09 32.87
CA ALA A 72 -1.07 21.47 33.70
C ALA A 72 -1.28 20.40 34.78
N VAL A 73 -0.35 20.39 35.73
CA VAL A 73 -0.47 19.72 37.01
C VAL A 73 -1.76 20.15 37.72
N ASP A 74 -2.57 19.14 38.04
CA ASP A 74 -3.43 18.99 39.21
C ASP A 74 -3.35 20.15 40.23
N THR A 75 -4.43 20.92 40.36
CA THR A 75 -4.83 21.41 41.68
C THR A 75 -6.32 21.78 41.73
N SER A 76 -6.95 21.34 42.82
CA SER A 76 -8.13 21.90 43.50
C SER A 76 -9.52 21.45 43.04
N LYS A 77 -10.49 21.13 43.90
CA LYS A 77 -10.62 21.08 45.37
C LYS A 77 -11.97 20.40 45.65
N ASP A 78 -12.03 19.55 46.68
CA ASP A 78 -13.28 19.19 47.39
C ASP A 78 -14.07 20.46 47.78
N PRO A 79 -15.41 20.42 47.71
CA PRO A 79 -16.16 20.44 48.97
C PRO A 79 -17.48 19.64 49.00
N LYS A 80 -17.58 18.83 50.06
CA LYS A 80 -18.74 18.43 50.89
C LYS A 80 -20.17 18.91 50.52
N GLU A 81 -21.04 17.89 50.44
CA GLU A 81 -22.41 17.72 50.98
C GLU A 81 -23.34 18.94 51.14
N GLN A 82 -24.50 18.87 50.47
CA GLN A 82 -25.81 19.12 51.12
C GLN A 82 -26.96 18.45 50.35
N GLU A 83 -27.72 17.61 51.05
CA GLU A 83 -28.99 17.02 50.62
C GLU A 83 -30.13 18.06 50.58
N GLU A 84 -31.09 17.94 49.65
CA GLU A 84 -32.49 17.60 49.99
C GLU A 84 -33.37 17.30 48.75
N LEU A 85 -33.86 16.05 48.72
CA LEU A 85 -35.14 15.49 48.25
C LEU A 85 -36.06 16.23 47.26
N GLY A 86 -36.42 15.50 46.19
CA GLY A 86 -37.64 15.70 45.40
C GLY A 86 -37.97 14.49 44.53
N ALA A 87 -38.96 13.70 44.92
CA ALA A 87 -39.39 12.44 44.31
C ALA A 87 -39.95 12.60 42.87
N THR A 88 -39.73 11.61 41.99
CA THR A 88 -40.74 10.67 41.45
C THR A 88 -40.22 9.92 40.21
N GLY A 89 -40.16 8.59 40.29
CA GLY A 89 -40.49 7.62 39.24
C GLY A 89 -39.67 7.56 37.93
N SER A 90 -38.90 6.48 37.74
CA SER A 90 -39.01 5.55 36.60
C SER A 90 -37.82 4.57 36.62
N ALA A 91 -38.06 3.34 37.08
CA ALA A 91 -37.04 2.29 37.21
C ALA A 91 -36.83 1.48 35.91
N GLY A 92 -37.04 2.09 34.74
CA GLY A 92 -36.99 1.40 33.44
C GLY A 92 -35.94 1.91 32.45
N GLU A 93 -35.39 3.11 32.63
CA GLU A 93 -34.62 3.80 31.58
C GLU A 93 -33.11 3.84 31.87
N ALA A 94 -32.69 3.61 33.11
CA ALA A 94 -31.28 3.71 33.53
C ALA A 94 -30.40 2.52 33.12
N PHE A 95 -30.97 1.46 32.54
CA PHE A 95 -30.20 0.30 32.06
C PHE A 95 -29.80 0.42 30.59
N GLN A 96 -30.54 1.17 29.78
CA GLN A 96 -30.27 1.33 28.34
C GLN A 96 -29.26 2.43 28.04
N SER A 97 -29.22 3.51 28.83
CA SER A 97 -28.30 4.63 28.60
C SER A 97 -26.84 4.29 28.91
N LEU A 98 -26.60 3.39 29.88
CA LEU A 98 -25.25 2.96 30.25
C LEU A 98 -24.64 2.06 29.17
N ASP A 99 -25.47 1.23 28.51
CA ASP A 99 -25.04 0.43 27.36
C ASP A 99 -24.70 1.32 26.16
N GLU A 100 -25.47 2.38 25.88
CA GLU A 100 -25.21 3.29 24.76
C GLU A 100 -23.92 4.11 24.96
N GLU A 101 -23.67 4.60 26.18
CA GLU A 101 -22.44 5.33 26.51
C GLU A 101 -21.20 4.42 26.48
N ILE A 102 -21.32 3.16 26.96
CA ILE A 102 -20.23 2.17 26.89
C ILE A 102 -19.99 1.71 25.44
N LEU A 103 -21.04 1.55 24.63
CA LEU A 103 -20.94 1.23 23.20
C LEU A 103 -20.32 2.39 22.41
N GLU A 104 -20.69 3.64 22.71
CA GLU A 104 -20.04 4.81 22.15
C GLU A 104 -18.58 4.94 22.59
N ALA A 105 -18.27 4.64 23.86
CA ALA A 105 -16.90 4.66 24.36
C ALA A 105 -16.06 3.55 23.70
N MET A 106 -16.60 2.35 23.52
CA MET A 106 -15.94 1.28 22.76
C MET A 106 -15.81 1.62 21.27
N ALA A 107 -16.78 2.32 20.68
CA ALA A 107 -16.69 2.82 19.30
C ALA A 107 -15.67 3.96 19.15
N LYS A 108 -15.37 4.70 20.24
CA LYS A 108 -14.35 5.75 20.31
C LYS A 108 -12.99 5.24 20.80
N CYS A 109 -12.90 3.99 21.26
CA CYS A 109 -11.63 3.38 21.63
C CYS A 109 -10.81 3.11 20.37
N GLU A 110 -9.98 4.08 19.97
CA GLU A 110 -8.98 3.89 18.91
C GLU A 110 -8.13 2.67 19.21
N THR A 111 -8.25 1.65 18.35
CA THR A 111 -7.37 0.49 18.40
C THR A 111 -5.98 0.87 17.90
N LYS A 112 -4.99 0.01 18.16
CA LYS A 112 -3.66 0.19 17.57
C LYS A 112 -3.70 0.16 16.04
N GLU A 113 -4.64 -0.58 15.47
CA GLU A 113 -4.83 -0.67 14.02
C GLU A 113 -5.37 0.64 13.44
N ASP A 114 -6.34 1.27 14.13
CA ASP A 114 -6.88 2.57 13.71
C ASP A 114 -5.80 3.63 13.66
N LYS A 115 -4.89 3.65 14.65
CA LYS A 115 -3.75 4.58 14.69
C LYS A 115 -2.80 4.37 13.52
N ILE A 116 -2.50 3.12 13.19
CA ILE A 116 -1.64 2.79 12.06
C ILE A 116 -2.28 3.23 10.75
N PHE A 117 -3.57 2.93 10.57
CA PHE A 117 -4.29 3.30 9.37
C PHE A 117 -4.46 4.82 9.26
N GLN A 118 -4.62 5.53 10.38
CA GLN A 118 -4.66 6.98 10.43
C GLN A 118 -3.31 7.59 10.03
N MET A 119 -2.18 7.08 10.55
CA MET A 119 -0.85 7.50 10.11
C MET A 119 -0.63 7.26 8.61
N PHE A 120 -1.11 6.13 8.08
CA PHE A 120 -1.08 5.86 6.65
C PHE A 120 -1.87 6.91 5.86
N LYS A 121 -3.10 7.23 6.29
CA LYS A 121 -3.93 8.27 5.65
C LYS A 121 -3.29 9.64 5.68
N GLU A 122 -2.75 10.05 6.82
CA GLU A 122 -2.07 11.34 6.98
C GLU A 122 -0.89 11.45 6.02
N LYS A 123 -0.07 10.39 5.92
CA LYS A 123 1.07 10.38 5.02
C LYS A 123 0.66 10.42 3.55
N VAL A 124 -0.42 9.72 3.18
CA VAL A 124 -0.96 9.73 1.81
C VAL A 124 -1.71 11.02 1.50
N ALA A 125 -2.26 11.71 2.49
CA ALA A 125 -3.02 12.95 2.28
C ALA A 125 -2.15 14.09 1.75
N ALA A 126 -0.83 14.06 2.02
CA ALA A 126 0.12 15.03 1.47
C ALA A 126 0.23 14.91 -0.06
N GLU A 127 0.19 13.70 -0.60
CA GLU A 127 0.22 13.45 -2.05
C GLU A 127 -0.69 12.27 -2.44
N PRO A 128 -2.01 12.50 -2.59
CA PRO A 128 -2.98 11.44 -2.87
C PRO A 128 -2.81 10.76 -4.23
N GLU A 129 -2.15 11.41 -5.19
CA GLU A 129 -1.88 10.83 -6.52
C GLU A 129 -0.62 9.95 -6.53
N GLN A 130 0.11 9.88 -5.41
CA GLN A 130 1.33 9.08 -5.29
C GLN A 130 1.05 7.59 -5.53
N ILE A 131 1.66 7.04 -6.60
CA ILE A 131 1.62 5.60 -6.92
C ILE A 131 2.86 4.84 -6.43
N ILE A 132 3.98 5.53 -6.22
CA ILE A 132 5.25 4.96 -5.74
C ILE A 132 5.86 5.92 -4.73
N ARG A 133 6.30 5.39 -3.60
CA ARG A 133 7.10 6.13 -2.61
C ARG A 133 8.49 5.51 -2.51
N TYR A 134 9.51 6.27 -2.87
CA TYR A 134 10.90 5.84 -2.81
C TYR A 134 11.54 6.30 -1.50
N CYS A 135 12.12 5.38 -0.73
CA CYS A 135 12.75 5.69 0.55
C CYS A 135 13.77 4.60 0.93
N ARG A 136 14.89 4.56 0.19
CA ARG A 136 15.92 3.53 0.39
C ARG A 136 16.67 3.72 1.69
N GLY A 137 16.56 2.76 2.61
CA GLY A 137 17.25 2.78 3.90
C GLY A 137 16.85 3.96 4.82
N GLY A 138 15.73 4.62 4.55
CA GLY A 138 15.20 5.70 5.38
C GLY A 138 14.26 5.21 6.47
N GLU A 139 13.16 5.95 6.69
CA GLU A 139 12.16 5.69 7.74
C GLU A 139 11.42 4.36 7.58
N GLY A 140 11.48 3.77 6.39
CA GLY A 140 10.85 2.49 6.09
C GLY A 140 9.48 2.62 5.40
N PRO A 141 8.78 1.49 5.25
CA PRO A 141 7.47 1.44 4.60
C PRO A 141 6.37 2.03 5.47
N VAL A 142 5.38 2.63 4.83
CA VAL A 142 4.12 3.06 5.45
C VAL A 142 3.12 1.92 5.31
N TRP A 143 2.64 1.41 6.44
CA TRP A 143 1.79 0.23 6.50
C TRP A 143 0.32 0.60 6.68
N VAL A 144 -0.56 -0.15 6.02
CA VAL A 144 -2.01 0.01 6.14
C VAL A 144 -2.53 -0.62 7.43
N SER A 145 -1.94 -1.75 7.85
CA SER A 145 -2.31 -2.47 9.06
C SER A 145 -1.08 -2.80 9.93
N GLY A 146 -1.31 -3.03 11.22
CA GLY A 146 -0.33 -3.60 12.16
C GLY A 146 -0.02 -5.07 11.91
N GLU A 147 -0.92 -5.76 11.23
CA GLU A 147 -0.82 -7.17 10.92
C GLU A 147 -0.09 -7.40 9.59
N ASN A 148 0.38 -8.63 9.36
CA ASN A 148 0.99 -9.05 8.08
C ASN A 148 2.13 -8.11 7.61
N ARG A 149 3.00 -7.76 8.55
CA ARG A 149 4.26 -7.06 8.28
C ARG A 149 5.40 -8.09 8.30
N PRO A 150 6.37 -7.99 7.38
CA PRO A 150 7.52 -8.89 7.40
C PRO A 150 8.40 -8.58 8.60
N GLU A 151 8.84 -9.62 9.30
CA GLU A 151 9.97 -9.52 10.20
C GLU A 151 11.30 -9.66 9.43
N GLU A 152 12.42 -9.29 10.04
CA GLU A 152 13.75 -9.45 9.40
C GLU A 152 14.02 -10.89 8.93
N LYS A 153 13.46 -11.89 9.61
CA LYS A 153 13.62 -13.31 9.27
C LYS A 153 12.84 -13.72 8.00
N ASP A 154 11.79 -12.98 7.67
CA ASP A 154 10.91 -13.26 6.53
C ASP A 154 11.50 -12.69 5.23
N ILE A 155 12.47 -11.78 5.35
CA ILE A 155 13.17 -11.14 4.23
C ILE A 155 14.46 -11.93 3.94
N PRO A 156 14.54 -12.67 2.83
CA PRO A 156 15.74 -13.42 2.50
C PRO A 156 16.91 -12.50 2.10
N ASN A 157 18.14 -12.95 2.35
CA ASN A 157 19.36 -12.28 1.90
C ASN A 157 19.48 -12.25 0.35
N CYS A 158 20.18 -11.26 -0.22
CA CYS A 158 20.59 -11.27 -1.64
C CYS A 158 21.40 -12.54 -1.91
N LEU A 159 21.39 -12.99 -3.17
CA LEU A 159 22.23 -14.09 -3.67
C LEU A 159 23.74 -13.88 -3.41
N CYS A 160 24.21 -12.64 -3.25
CA CYS A 160 25.59 -12.34 -2.86
C CYS A 160 25.90 -12.57 -1.37
N GLY A 161 24.88 -12.80 -0.54
CA GLY A 161 24.98 -12.99 0.90
C GLY A 161 24.63 -11.76 1.75
N ALA A 162 24.55 -10.57 1.15
CA ALA A 162 24.16 -9.34 1.85
C ALA A 162 22.67 -9.34 2.26
N LYS A 163 22.32 -8.59 3.32
CA LYS A 163 20.91 -8.36 3.68
C LYS A 163 20.20 -7.56 2.59
N ARG A 164 18.89 -7.76 2.47
CA ARG A 164 18.04 -6.84 1.72
C ARG A 164 17.49 -5.75 2.64
N ILE A 165 17.38 -4.54 2.12
CA ILE A 165 16.84 -3.36 2.80
C ILE A 165 15.65 -2.84 2.00
N PHE A 166 14.75 -2.15 2.69
CA PHE A 166 13.65 -1.46 2.02
C PHE A 166 14.19 -0.42 1.03
N GLU A 167 13.64 -0.43 -0.19
CA GLU A 167 13.98 0.55 -1.23
C GLU A 167 12.80 1.46 -1.57
N PHE A 168 11.66 0.89 -1.93
CA PHE A 168 10.47 1.65 -2.28
C PHE A 168 9.20 0.83 -2.04
N GLN A 169 8.06 1.52 -1.99
CA GLN A 169 6.74 0.92 -1.89
C GLN A 169 5.87 1.36 -3.07
N ILE A 170 4.97 0.47 -3.49
CA ILE A 170 3.93 0.73 -4.49
C ILE A 170 2.63 0.94 -3.73
N MET A 171 2.03 2.11 -3.97
CA MET A 171 0.82 2.56 -3.30
C MET A 171 -0.42 1.92 -3.92
N PRO A 172 -1.52 1.79 -3.15
CA PRO A 172 -2.77 1.25 -3.66
C PRO A 172 -3.38 2.16 -4.74
N GLN A 173 -3.02 3.44 -4.76
CA GLN A 173 -3.46 4.40 -5.78
C GLN A 173 -3.17 3.94 -7.21
N LEU A 174 -2.11 3.13 -7.43
CA LEU A 174 -1.79 2.58 -8.74
C LEU A 174 -2.93 1.73 -9.32
N LEU A 175 -3.73 1.07 -8.48
CA LEU A 175 -4.89 0.25 -8.89
C LEU A 175 -5.89 1.06 -9.72
N ASN A 176 -6.08 2.34 -9.41
CA ASN A 176 -6.98 3.24 -10.14
C ASN A 176 -6.53 3.49 -11.59
N HIS A 177 -5.25 3.29 -11.88
CA HIS A 177 -4.68 3.49 -13.22
C HIS A 177 -4.64 2.20 -14.05
N LEU A 178 -4.74 1.02 -13.43
CA LEU A 178 -4.67 -0.26 -14.12
C LEU A 178 -5.95 -0.64 -14.89
N GLN A 179 -7.08 0.05 -14.65
CA GLN A 179 -8.34 -0.13 -15.38
C GLN A 179 -8.83 -1.61 -15.41
N VAL A 180 -8.69 -2.32 -14.30
CA VAL A 180 -9.07 -3.75 -14.19
C VAL A 180 -10.53 -3.87 -13.76
N ASP A 181 -11.45 -3.52 -14.66
CA ASP A 181 -12.90 -3.54 -14.39
C ASP A 181 -13.56 -4.92 -14.64
N SER A 182 -12.78 -5.97 -14.92
CA SER A 182 -13.31 -7.30 -15.20
C SER A 182 -13.61 -8.09 -13.93
N LEU A 183 -14.88 -8.46 -13.74
CA LEU A 183 -15.45 -9.21 -12.61
C LEU A 183 -14.78 -10.56 -12.26
N GLY A 184 -13.79 -11.03 -13.01
CA GLY A 184 -13.13 -12.33 -12.81
C GLY A 184 -11.70 -12.28 -12.25
N GLU A 185 -11.01 -11.15 -12.39
CA GLU A 185 -9.61 -10.96 -11.97
C GLU A 185 -9.46 -9.61 -11.27
N SER A 186 -9.98 -9.50 -10.04
CA SER A 186 -9.80 -8.28 -9.24
C SER A 186 -8.39 -8.25 -8.66
N ILE A 187 -7.60 -7.26 -9.06
CA ILE A 187 -6.28 -7.00 -8.47
C ILE A 187 -6.49 -5.99 -7.34
N ASP A 188 -6.08 -6.37 -6.13
CA ASP A 188 -6.15 -5.50 -4.96
C ASP A 188 -4.96 -5.74 -4.03
N TRP A 189 -4.52 -4.67 -3.36
CA TRP A 189 -3.49 -4.65 -2.32
C TRP A 189 -3.61 -3.36 -1.50
N GLY A 190 -3.20 -3.42 -0.22
CA GLY A 190 -3.02 -2.24 0.62
C GLY A 190 -1.69 -1.54 0.33
N THR A 191 -0.59 -2.29 0.34
CA THR A 191 0.74 -1.77 -0.06
C THR A 191 1.64 -2.91 -0.53
N LEU A 192 2.49 -2.65 -1.53
CA LEU A 192 3.56 -3.56 -1.93
C LEU A 192 4.90 -2.95 -1.55
N VAL A 193 5.72 -3.70 -0.82
CA VAL A 193 6.99 -3.21 -0.27
C VAL A 193 8.12 -3.98 -0.93
N VAL A 194 9.05 -3.25 -1.56
CA VAL A 194 10.17 -3.84 -2.29
C VAL A 194 11.45 -3.72 -1.48
N TYR A 195 12.13 -4.85 -1.34
CA TYR A 195 13.40 -4.98 -0.66
C TYR A 195 14.48 -5.38 -1.65
N THR A 196 15.60 -4.65 -1.64
CA THR A 196 16.72 -4.85 -2.54
C THR A 196 18.03 -4.97 -1.80
N CYS A 197 19.07 -5.43 -2.46
CA CYS A 197 20.37 -5.63 -1.82
C CYS A 197 20.94 -4.34 -1.22
N ALA A 198 21.38 -4.42 0.04
CA ALA A 198 22.07 -3.32 0.72
C ALA A 198 23.35 -2.89 -0.01
N ASP A 199 24.09 -3.85 -0.55
CA ASP A 199 25.36 -3.62 -1.25
C ASP A 199 25.18 -3.31 -2.75
N SER A 200 23.93 -3.22 -3.24
CA SER A 200 23.63 -3.09 -4.67
C SER A 200 24.36 -4.15 -5.51
N CYS A 201 24.23 -5.42 -5.09
CA CYS A 201 24.75 -6.59 -5.80
C CYS A 201 24.22 -6.64 -7.25
N GLY A 202 25.01 -7.19 -8.18
CA GLY A 202 24.62 -7.31 -9.60
C GLY A 202 25.34 -6.30 -10.50
N GLY A 203 25.78 -6.77 -11.67
CA GLY A 203 26.36 -5.90 -12.70
C GLY A 203 25.26 -5.17 -13.49
N ALA A 204 25.62 -4.12 -14.22
CA ALA A 204 24.68 -3.28 -14.98
C ALA A 204 23.76 -4.02 -15.99
N ASN A 205 24.05 -5.28 -16.33
CA ASN A 205 23.34 -6.04 -17.36
C ASN A 205 22.72 -7.37 -16.86
N GLU A 206 22.70 -7.63 -15.56
CA GLU A 206 22.08 -8.84 -15.00
C GLU A 206 20.84 -8.48 -14.19
N TYR A 207 19.68 -8.98 -14.62
CA TYR A 207 18.46 -8.90 -13.83
C TYR A 207 18.52 -9.92 -12.70
N LEU A 208 18.49 -9.43 -11.47
CA LEU A 208 18.41 -10.25 -10.27
C LEU A 208 16.98 -10.23 -9.72
N GLU A 209 16.59 -11.33 -9.09
CA GLU A 209 15.31 -11.41 -8.40
C GLU A 209 15.41 -10.70 -7.05
N GLU A 210 14.57 -9.69 -6.87
CA GLU A 210 14.42 -8.95 -5.62
C GLU A 210 13.18 -9.40 -4.85
N PHE A 211 13.09 -9.01 -3.58
CA PHE A 211 12.03 -9.48 -2.70
C PHE A 211 10.91 -8.46 -2.62
N ILE A 212 9.67 -8.94 -2.74
CA ILE A 212 8.46 -8.13 -2.60
C ILE A 212 7.59 -8.71 -1.50
N TRP A 213 7.11 -7.84 -0.60
CA TRP A 213 6.11 -8.16 0.40
C TRP A 213 4.80 -7.50 0.05
N LYS A 214 3.70 -8.25 0.11
CA LYS A 214 2.35 -7.73 -0.13
C LYS A 214 1.58 -7.68 1.18
N GLN A 215 1.02 -6.52 1.51
CA GLN A 215 0.01 -6.36 2.56
C GLN A 215 -1.34 -6.04 1.89
N ASP A 216 -2.36 -6.83 2.18
CA ASP A 216 -3.74 -6.56 1.79
C ASP A 216 -4.41 -5.61 2.79
N TYR A 217 -5.51 -4.97 2.39
CA TYR A 217 -6.40 -4.33 3.36
C TYR A 217 -6.94 -5.38 4.33
N SER A 218 -6.89 -5.11 5.62
CA SER A 218 -7.64 -5.92 6.57
C SER A 218 -9.12 -5.79 6.20
N MET A 219 -9.72 -6.87 5.71
CA MET A 219 -11.17 -6.95 5.67
C MET A 219 -11.62 -6.96 7.13
N GLY A 220 -12.07 -5.80 7.62
CA GLY A 220 -12.67 -5.69 8.94
C GLY A 220 -13.63 -6.85 9.14
N HIS A 221 -13.50 -7.55 10.26
CA HIS A 221 -14.43 -8.60 10.64
C HIS A 221 -15.85 -8.01 10.60
N THR A 222 -16.63 -8.42 9.59
CA THR A 222 -18.09 -8.35 9.61
C THR A 222 -18.65 -9.23 10.71
#